data_AF-A0A7S1Y664-F1
#
_entry.id   AF-A0A7S1Y664-F1
#
_cell.length_a   1.000
_cell.length_b   1.000
_cell.length_c   1.000
_cell.angle_alpha   90.00
_cell.angle_beta   90.00
_cell.angle_gamma   90.00
#
_symmetry.space_group_name_H-M   'P 1'
#
loop_
_entity.id
_entity.type
_entity.pdbx_description
1 polymer ?
#
loop_
_entity_poly.entity_id
_entity_poly.type
_entity_poly.pdbx_seq_one_letter_code
_entity_poly.pdbx_strand_id
1 'polypeptide(L)'
;AFSWTRAFLLFVSVMIAFQVFNMIRSHAWMLPPVAANFPNVHDPETITIRKNPQRQKDTTVQTKATTIAYATSITSCQPDHPMLDMAAVLAYSIHSRASIHGKSSGSKYDYDLYAFLHPEAANCSSAFERMGWKPLVKDTPVKIEEIRGKLKNYVHGASCCGEKEFLKLYS
;
A
#
# COMPACT_ATOMS: atom_id res chain seq x y z
N ALA A 1 51.83 18.87 38.93
CA ALA A 1 51.06 19.78 38.05
C ALA A 1 49.95 18.98 37.37
N PHE A 2 48.69 19.28 37.70
CA PHE A 2 47.53 18.56 37.17
C PHE A 2 47.24 19.09 35.76
N SER A 3 47.39 18.23 34.75
CA SER A 3 47.33 18.64 33.34
C SER A 3 45.87 18.73 32.87
N TRP A 4 45.35 19.95 32.83
CA TRP A 4 43.98 20.29 32.42
C TRP A 4 43.63 19.80 31.01
N THR A 5 44.62 19.63 30.13
CA THR A 5 44.39 19.15 28.76
C THR A 5 43.90 17.70 28.70
N ARG A 6 44.32 16.84 29.64
CA ARG A 6 43.84 15.45 29.71
C ARG A 6 42.40 15.36 30.21
N ALA A 7 42.01 16.21 31.15
CA ALA A 7 40.64 16.26 31.66
C ALA A 7 39.65 16.74 30.57
N PHE A 8 40.06 17.74 29.77
CA PHE A 8 39.23 18.27 28.70
C PHE A 8 38.99 17.25 27.57
N LEU A 9 40.03 16.52 27.16
CA LEU A 9 39.92 15.49 26.12
C LEU A 9 39.02 14.32 26.54
N LEU A 10 39.07 13.91 27.81
CA LEU A 10 38.17 12.88 28.33
C LEU A 10 36.71 13.37 28.35
N PHE A 11 36.48 14.64 28.71
CA PHE A 11 35.12 15.20 28.75
C PHE A 11 34.49 15.29 27.36
N VAL A 12 35.27 15.70 26.35
CA VAL A 12 34.81 15.75 24.95
C VAL A 12 34.52 14.34 24.41
N SER A 13 35.37 13.35 24.71
CA SER A 13 35.15 11.96 24.27
C SER A 13 33.88 11.35 24.88
N VAL A 14 33.56 11.64 26.14
CA VAL A 14 32.34 11.16 26.80
C VAL A 14 31.09 11.83 26.21
N MET A 15 31.15 13.13 25.90
CA MET A 15 30.05 13.84 25.25
C MET A 15 29.74 13.31 23.85
N ILE A 16 30.76 13.01 23.05
CA ILE A 16 30.58 12.43 21.70
C ILE A 16 29.98 11.02 21.81
N ALA A 17 30.48 10.18 22.73
CA ALA A 17 29.92 8.85 22.96
C ALA A 17 28.44 8.90 23.40
N PHE A 18 28.07 9.88 24.24
CA PHE A 18 26.69 10.07 24.69
C PHE A 18 25.74 10.53 23.57
N GLN A 19 26.22 11.41 22.69
CA GLN A 19 25.48 11.86 21.50
C GLN A 19 25.22 10.71 20.52
N VAL A 20 26.24 9.89 20.22
CA VAL A 20 26.12 8.73 19.33
C VAL A 20 25.20 7.66 19.94
N PHE A 21 25.30 7.40 21.25
CA PHE A 21 24.46 6.43 21.94
C PHE A 21 22.97 6.83 21.96
N ASN A 22 22.68 8.13 22.15
CA ASN A 22 21.29 8.61 22.07
C ASN A 22 20.72 8.55 20.65
N MET A 23 21.55 8.78 19.62
CA MET A 23 21.11 8.69 18.22
C MET A 23 20.77 7.25 17.79
N ILE A 24 21.48 6.24 18.29
CA ILE A 24 21.16 4.82 18.02
C ILE A 24 19.88 4.38 18.73
N ARG A 25 19.56 4.96 19.90
CA ARG A 25 18.37 4.60 20.68
C ARG A 25 17.05 5.09 20.04
N SER A 26 17.11 6.08 19.15
CA SER A 26 15.94 6.69 18.49
C SER A 26 15.36 5.90 17.30
N HIS A 27 15.95 4.75 16.93
CA HIS A 27 15.47 3.92 15.80
C HIS A 27 14.98 2.52 16.19
N ALA A 28 14.84 2.23 17.49
CA ALA A 28 14.43 0.90 17.97
C ALA A 28 12.92 0.76 18.26
N TRP A 29 12.09 1.76 17.95
CA TRP A 29 10.64 1.70 18.23
C TRP A 29 9.83 2.15 17.03
N MET A 30 9.57 1.25 16.08
CA MET A 30 8.42 1.37 15.17
C MET A 30 8.23 0.07 14.40
N LEU A 31 7.80 -1.01 15.06
CA LEU A 31 6.90 -2.00 14.46
C LEU A 31 6.17 -2.73 15.60
N PRO A 32 4.87 -2.50 15.83
CA PRO A 32 4.09 -3.41 16.66
C PRO A 32 3.88 -4.75 15.93
N PRO A 33 3.90 -5.90 16.63
CA PRO A 33 3.41 -7.15 16.07
C PRO A 33 1.89 -7.08 16.00
N VAL A 34 1.32 -6.82 14.81
CA VAL A 34 -0.11 -7.03 14.56
C VAL A 34 -0.34 -8.52 14.36
N ALA A 35 -0.52 -9.25 15.47
CA ALA A 35 -1.12 -10.57 15.45
C ALA A 35 -2.65 -10.38 15.31
N ALA A 36 -3.13 -10.35 14.07
CA ALA A 36 -4.55 -10.40 13.80
C ALA A 36 -5.07 -11.84 14.02
N ASN A 37 -5.48 -12.14 15.25
CA ASN A 37 -6.32 -13.30 15.54
C ASN A 37 -7.73 -13.02 15.02
N PHE A 38 -7.98 -13.43 13.77
CA PHE A 38 -9.35 -13.54 13.26
C PHE A 38 -9.96 -14.85 13.73
N PRO A 39 -11.20 -14.85 14.28
CA PRO A 39 -11.91 -16.08 14.60
C PRO A 39 -12.17 -16.87 13.31
N ASN A 40 -11.76 -18.14 13.33
CA ASN A 40 -12.00 -19.11 12.28
C ASN A 40 -13.51 -19.44 12.26
N VAL A 41 -14.27 -18.70 11.46
CA VAL A 41 -15.66 -19.05 11.14
C VAL A 41 -15.64 -19.75 9.80
N HIS A 42 -15.59 -21.08 9.83
CA HIS A 42 -16.35 -21.96 8.95
C HIS A 42 -16.03 -23.42 9.30
N ASP A 43 -16.91 -24.01 10.11
CA ASP A 43 -17.13 -25.45 10.07
C ASP A 43 -17.82 -25.79 8.74
N PRO A 44 -17.25 -26.64 7.89
CA PRO A 44 -18.00 -27.24 6.80
C PRO A 44 -18.90 -28.34 7.38
N GLU A 45 -20.20 -28.08 7.33
CA GLU A 45 -21.23 -29.09 7.59
C GLU A 45 -20.94 -30.34 6.74
N THR A 46 -20.84 -31.48 7.40
CA THR A 46 -20.36 -32.73 6.80
C THR A 46 -21.46 -33.35 5.94
N ILE A 47 -21.48 -33.03 4.65
CA ILE A 47 -22.33 -33.73 3.68
C ILE A 47 -21.74 -35.14 3.46
N THR A 48 -22.39 -36.16 4.03
CA THR A 48 -22.04 -37.57 3.83
C THR A 48 -22.49 -38.04 2.44
N ILE A 49 -21.64 -37.77 1.43
CA ILE A 49 -21.80 -38.37 0.10
C ILE A 49 -21.47 -39.87 0.19
N ARG A 50 -22.47 -40.73 -0.08
CA ARG A 50 -22.25 -42.17 -0.32
C ARG A 50 -21.24 -42.35 -1.45
N LYS A 51 -20.06 -42.92 -1.15
CA LYS A 51 -19.05 -43.24 -2.15
C LYS A 51 -19.54 -44.40 -3.02
N ASN A 52 -19.82 -44.12 -4.30
CA ASN A 52 -19.93 -45.14 -5.32
C ASN A 52 -18.50 -45.55 -5.76
N PRO A 53 -18.06 -46.82 -5.64
CA PRO A 53 -16.65 -47.22 -5.77
C PRO A 53 -16.08 -47.29 -7.20
N GLN A 54 -16.76 -46.75 -8.20
CA GLN A 54 -16.34 -46.89 -9.59
C GLN A 54 -16.32 -45.51 -10.27
N ARG A 55 -15.11 -45.11 -10.68
CA ARG A 55 -14.76 -43.94 -11.52
C ARG A 55 -14.25 -42.69 -10.79
N GLN A 56 -13.18 -42.84 -10.00
CA GLN A 56 -12.22 -41.75 -9.75
C GLN A 56 -11.35 -41.57 -11.01
N LYS A 57 -11.87 -40.85 -12.00
CA LYS A 57 -11.01 -40.15 -12.95
C LYS A 57 -10.55 -38.90 -12.23
N ASP A 58 -9.36 -38.96 -11.65
CA ASP A 58 -8.70 -37.87 -10.93
C ASP A 58 -8.61 -36.65 -11.84
N THR A 59 -9.64 -35.81 -11.74
CA THR A 59 -9.67 -34.50 -12.35
C THR A 59 -9.16 -33.61 -11.24
N THR A 60 -7.85 -33.39 -11.22
CA THR A 60 -7.21 -32.37 -10.38
C THR A 60 -7.85 -31.04 -10.77
N VAL A 61 -8.88 -30.64 -10.04
CA VAL A 61 -9.51 -29.33 -10.19
C VAL A 61 -8.44 -28.32 -9.79
N GLN A 62 -7.74 -27.76 -10.78
CA GLN A 62 -6.80 -26.68 -10.57
C GLN A 62 -7.61 -25.47 -10.11
N THR A 63 -7.74 -25.33 -8.79
CA THR A 63 -8.41 -24.18 -8.18
C THR A 63 -7.56 -22.94 -8.47
N LYS A 64 -7.98 -22.19 -9.50
CA LYS A 64 -7.41 -20.89 -9.83
C LYS A 64 -7.47 -20.03 -8.56
N ALA A 65 -6.35 -19.40 -8.21
CA ALA A 65 -6.29 -18.51 -7.06
C ALA A 65 -7.31 -17.36 -7.20
N THR A 66 -7.97 -17.01 -6.10
CA THR A 66 -8.89 -15.87 -6.07
C THR A 66 -8.10 -14.58 -6.30
N THR A 67 -8.54 -13.76 -7.26
CA THR A 67 -7.90 -12.48 -7.58
C THR A 67 -8.58 -11.34 -6.82
N ILE A 68 -7.78 -10.48 -6.17
CA ILE A 68 -8.26 -9.24 -5.53
C ILE A 68 -7.80 -8.01 -6.31
N ALA A 69 -8.60 -6.95 -6.33
CA ALA A 69 -8.24 -5.70 -6.99
C ALA A 69 -7.65 -4.71 -5.98
N TYR A 70 -6.49 -4.14 -6.31
CA TYR A 70 -5.93 -2.97 -5.63
C TYR A 70 -6.16 -1.75 -6.50
N ALA A 71 -6.75 -0.72 -5.91
CA ALA A 71 -7.07 0.53 -6.60
C ALA A 71 -6.30 1.71 -6.00
N THR A 72 -5.82 2.61 -6.84
CA THR A 72 -5.25 3.90 -6.44
C THR A 72 -5.81 5.04 -7.29
N SER A 73 -5.83 6.26 -6.76
CA SER A 73 -6.30 7.46 -7.44
C SER A 73 -5.14 8.42 -7.69
N ILE A 74 -4.97 8.87 -8.93
CA ILE A 74 -3.91 9.78 -9.37
C ILE A 74 -4.55 11.06 -9.93
N THR A 75 -4.38 12.16 -9.20
CA THR A 75 -5.06 13.43 -9.50
C THR A 75 -4.24 14.36 -10.39
N SER A 76 -2.91 14.19 -10.43
CA SER A 76 -2.00 14.92 -11.30
C SER A 76 -0.74 14.10 -11.61
N CYS A 77 -0.06 14.44 -12.70
CA CYS A 77 1.22 13.83 -13.06
C CYS A 77 2.20 14.89 -13.56
N GLN A 78 3.10 15.29 -12.68
CA GLN A 78 4.17 16.24 -12.98
C GLN A 78 5.52 15.50 -13.01
N PRO A 79 6.46 15.89 -13.89
CA PRO A 79 7.77 15.25 -14.01
C PRO A 79 8.56 15.22 -12.70
N ASP A 80 8.37 16.25 -11.87
CA ASP A 80 9.12 16.46 -10.63
C ASP A 80 8.44 15.79 -9.41
N HIS A 81 7.28 15.15 -9.61
CA HIS A 81 6.53 14.53 -8.52
C HIS A 81 6.88 13.04 -8.42
N PRO A 82 7.20 12.51 -7.22
CA PRO A 82 7.61 11.11 -7.02
C PRO A 82 6.44 10.09 -7.18
N MET A 83 5.38 10.44 -7.90
CA MET A 83 4.15 9.64 -7.99
C MET A 83 4.40 8.28 -8.66
N LEU A 84 5.23 8.26 -9.71
CA LEU A 84 5.56 7.02 -10.41
C LEU A 84 6.38 6.07 -9.52
N ASP A 85 7.35 6.60 -8.76
CA ASP A 85 8.13 5.81 -7.81
C ASP A 85 7.25 5.24 -6.71
N MET A 86 6.32 6.05 -6.17
CA MET A 86 5.35 5.59 -5.17
C MET A 86 4.46 4.47 -5.72
N ALA A 87 3.96 4.60 -6.95
CA ALA A 87 3.16 3.56 -7.60
C ALA A 87 3.96 2.28 -7.88
N ALA A 88 5.23 2.42 -8.26
CA ALA A 88 6.14 1.29 -8.47
C ALA A 88 6.41 0.53 -7.16
N VAL A 89 6.73 1.26 -6.08
CA VAL A 89 6.96 0.68 -4.75
C VAL A 89 5.71 -0.02 -4.25
N LEU A 90 4.53 0.58 -4.44
CA LEU A 90 3.25 -0.04 -4.06
C LEU A 90 3.03 -1.34 -4.84
N ALA A 91 3.14 -1.32 -6.16
CA ALA A 91 2.99 -2.51 -7.00
C ALA A 91 3.97 -3.63 -6.59
N TYR A 92 5.23 -3.28 -6.37
CA TYR A 92 6.26 -4.23 -5.92
C TYR A 92 5.94 -4.83 -4.55
N SER A 93 5.42 -4.02 -3.61
CA SER A 93 5.05 -4.50 -2.28
C SER A 93 3.90 -5.50 -2.34
N ILE A 94 2.89 -5.23 -3.17
CA ILE A 94 1.73 -6.12 -3.39
C ILE A 94 2.22 -7.43 -4.00
N HIS A 95 3.01 -7.35 -5.07
CA HIS A 95 3.59 -8.51 -5.71
C HIS A 95 4.38 -9.39 -4.71
N SER A 96 5.30 -8.77 -3.98
CA SER A 96 6.29 -9.49 -3.19
C SER A 96 5.76 -9.99 -1.84
N ARG A 97 4.76 -9.32 -1.26
CA ARG A 97 4.31 -9.57 0.13
C ARG A 97 2.85 -9.90 0.26
N ALA A 98 1.99 -9.52 -0.68
CA ALA A 98 0.55 -9.70 -0.57
C ALA A 98 -0.04 -10.69 -1.59
N SER A 99 0.77 -11.19 -2.53
CA SER A 99 0.29 -12.08 -3.59
C SER A 99 0.93 -13.48 -3.57
N ILE A 100 0.30 -14.44 -4.26
CA ILE A 100 0.84 -15.78 -4.49
C ILE A 100 2.21 -15.78 -5.21
N HIS A 101 2.59 -14.69 -5.86
CA HIS A 101 3.86 -14.58 -6.59
C HIS A 101 5.05 -14.31 -5.66
N GLY A 102 4.79 -13.79 -4.46
CA GLY A 102 5.81 -13.53 -3.45
C GLY A 102 6.25 -14.80 -2.73
N LYS A 103 7.54 -15.18 -2.89
CA LYS A 103 8.11 -16.40 -2.28
C LYS A 103 7.91 -16.52 -0.77
N SER A 104 7.80 -15.39 -0.06
CA SER A 104 7.63 -15.33 1.39
C SER A 104 6.32 -14.67 1.82
N SER A 105 5.32 -14.55 0.95
CA SER A 105 4.06 -13.88 1.30
C SER A 105 3.15 -14.77 2.15
N GLY A 106 3.11 -16.07 1.87
CA GLY A 106 2.09 -16.99 2.40
C GLY A 106 0.66 -16.65 1.93
N SER A 107 0.52 -15.74 0.95
CA SER A 107 -0.78 -15.30 0.43
C SER A 107 -1.46 -16.40 -0.37
N LYS A 108 -2.80 -16.38 -0.38
CA LYS A 108 -3.66 -17.26 -1.18
C LYS A 108 -4.28 -16.54 -2.38
N TYR A 109 -3.99 -15.25 -2.52
CA TYR A 109 -4.65 -14.38 -3.49
C TYR A 109 -3.69 -13.97 -4.62
N ASP A 110 -4.22 -13.99 -5.83
CA ASP A 110 -3.63 -13.26 -6.95
C ASP A 110 -4.13 -11.80 -6.93
N TYR A 111 -3.60 -10.93 -7.78
CA TYR A 111 -3.98 -9.52 -7.77
C TYR A 111 -4.09 -8.87 -9.14
N ASP A 112 -4.93 -7.85 -9.20
CA ASP A 112 -4.98 -6.86 -10.27
C ASP A 112 -4.70 -5.47 -9.71
N LEU A 113 -3.99 -4.64 -10.48
CA LEU A 113 -3.68 -3.27 -10.14
C LEU A 113 -4.51 -2.33 -11.03
N TYR A 114 -5.29 -1.43 -10.43
CA TYR A 114 -6.07 -0.40 -11.12
C TYR A 114 -5.66 0.99 -10.66
N ALA A 115 -5.44 1.89 -11.61
CA ALA A 115 -5.13 3.28 -11.32
C ALA A 115 -6.24 4.16 -11.92
N PHE A 116 -7.00 4.86 -11.10
CA PHE A 116 -7.96 5.87 -11.54
C PHE A 116 -7.22 7.18 -11.76
N LEU A 117 -7.15 7.64 -13.00
CA LEU A 117 -6.41 8.84 -13.38
C LEU A 117 -7.40 9.97 -13.66
N HIS A 118 -7.20 11.12 -13.02
CA HIS A 118 -7.86 12.34 -13.46
C HIS A 118 -7.36 12.71 -14.88
N PRO A 119 -8.13 13.39 -15.75
CA PRO A 119 -7.67 13.77 -17.09
C PRO A 119 -6.34 14.53 -17.09
N GLU A 120 -6.08 15.34 -16.07
CA GLU A 120 -4.81 16.05 -15.90
C GLU A 120 -3.60 15.13 -15.63
N ALA A 121 -3.84 13.90 -15.20
CA ALA A 121 -2.83 12.87 -15.02
C ALA A 121 -2.76 11.88 -16.20
N ALA A 122 -3.60 12.02 -17.23
CA ALA A 122 -3.71 11.05 -18.31
C ALA A 122 -2.39 10.88 -19.10
N ASN A 123 -1.53 11.91 -19.10
CA ASN A 123 -0.21 11.90 -19.72
C ASN A 123 0.73 10.81 -19.17
N CYS A 124 0.52 10.32 -17.95
CA CYS A 124 1.35 9.26 -17.37
C CYS A 124 0.72 7.86 -17.38
N SER A 125 -0.43 7.69 -18.04
CA SER A 125 -1.08 6.38 -18.24
C SER A 125 -0.12 5.30 -18.74
N SER A 126 0.67 5.60 -19.78
CA SER A 126 1.67 4.66 -20.34
C SER A 126 2.74 4.23 -19.33
N ALA A 127 3.10 5.10 -18.37
CA ALA A 127 4.05 4.75 -17.32
C ALA A 127 3.43 3.77 -16.32
N PHE A 128 2.16 3.98 -15.96
CA PHE A 128 1.40 3.07 -15.11
C PHE A 128 1.22 1.69 -15.75
N GLU A 129 0.92 1.62 -17.05
CA GLU A 129 0.81 0.36 -17.79
C GLU A 129 2.11 -0.44 -17.76
N ARG A 130 3.26 0.21 -17.97
CA ARG A 130 4.58 -0.44 -17.89
C ARG A 130 4.88 -1.03 -16.50
N MET A 131 4.25 -0.49 -15.45
CA MET A 131 4.37 -0.98 -14.07
C MET A 131 3.32 -2.05 -13.72
N GLY A 132 2.49 -2.46 -14.67
CA GLY A 132 1.44 -3.48 -14.47
C GLY A 132 0.12 -2.94 -13.94
N TRP A 133 -0.03 -1.62 -13.85
CA TRP A 133 -1.32 -0.99 -13.50
C TRP A 133 -2.22 -0.91 -14.74
N LYS A 134 -3.53 -1.03 -14.52
CA LYS A 134 -4.58 -0.79 -15.52
C LYS A 134 -5.10 0.64 -15.32
N PRO A 135 -4.67 1.63 -16.13
CA PRO A 135 -5.14 2.99 -15.99
C PRO A 135 -6.60 3.13 -16.44
N LEU A 136 -7.38 3.85 -15.65
CA LEU A 136 -8.78 4.18 -15.89
C LEU A 136 -8.93 5.70 -15.79
N VAL A 137 -8.94 6.38 -16.93
CA VAL A 137 -9.12 7.84 -16.93
C VAL A 137 -10.58 8.17 -16.60
N LYS A 138 -10.79 8.97 -15.54
CA LYS A 138 -12.11 9.35 -15.03
C LYS A 138 -12.10 10.81 -14.57
N ASP A 139 -13.16 11.54 -14.91
CA ASP A 139 -13.41 12.87 -14.37
C ASP A 139 -13.75 12.82 -12.88
N THR A 140 -13.66 13.96 -12.19
CA THR A 140 -14.18 14.07 -10.83
C THR A 140 -15.71 13.88 -10.82
N PRO A 141 -16.25 12.94 -10.04
CA PRO A 141 -17.67 12.57 -10.13
C PRO A 141 -18.62 13.62 -9.51
N VAL A 142 -18.09 14.61 -8.80
CA VAL A 142 -18.85 15.66 -8.13
C VAL A 142 -18.33 17.01 -8.61
N LYS A 143 -19.21 17.83 -9.16
CA LYS A 143 -18.92 19.21 -9.51
C LYS A 143 -19.05 20.11 -8.28
N ILE A 144 -18.07 20.96 -8.04
CA ILE A 144 -18.06 21.86 -6.86
C ILE A 144 -19.25 22.81 -6.86
N GLU A 145 -19.75 23.16 -8.05
CA GLU A 145 -20.92 24.02 -8.24
C GLU A 145 -22.21 23.36 -7.73
N GLU A 146 -22.27 22.03 -7.72
CA GLU A 146 -23.44 21.25 -7.29
C GLU A 146 -23.46 21.04 -5.76
N ILE A 147 -22.33 21.27 -5.08
CA ILE A 147 -22.23 21.16 -3.63
C ILE A 147 -22.92 22.35 -2.97
N ARG A 148 -23.94 22.05 -2.15
CA ARG A 148 -24.74 23.06 -1.44
C ARG A 148 -24.22 23.31 -0.03
N GLY A 149 -24.52 24.50 0.47
CA GLY A 149 -24.23 24.89 1.85
C GLY A 149 -22.75 25.16 2.12
N LYS A 150 -22.37 25.16 3.40
CA LYS A 150 -21.02 25.55 3.84
C LYS A 150 -19.92 24.59 3.37
N LEU A 151 -20.25 23.34 3.04
CA LEU A 151 -19.31 22.32 2.58
C LEU A 151 -18.53 22.75 1.34
N LYS A 152 -19.16 23.48 0.42
CA LYS A 152 -18.51 23.99 -0.81
C LYS A 152 -17.21 24.75 -0.51
N ASN A 153 -17.16 25.49 0.60
CA ASN A 153 -16.03 26.33 0.98
C ASN A 153 -14.85 25.53 1.56
N TYR A 154 -15.06 24.26 1.93
CA TYR A 154 -14.03 23.43 2.54
C TYR A 154 -13.36 22.49 1.54
N VAL A 155 -14.04 22.09 0.46
CA VAL A 155 -13.53 21.05 -0.45
C VAL A 155 -12.20 21.43 -1.08
N HIS A 156 -12.03 22.67 -1.50
CA HIS A 156 -10.80 23.10 -2.17
C HIS A 156 -9.59 23.16 -1.24
N GLY A 157 -9.80 23.33 0.07
CA GLY A 157 -8.72 23.47 1.06
C GLY A 157 -8.55 22.27 2.01
N ALA A 158 -9.39 21.24 1.91
CA ALA A 158 -9.39 20.13 2.86
C ALA A 158 -8.26 19.11 2.64
N SER A 159 -7.66 19.07 1.45
CA SER A 159 -6.62 18.08 1.12
C SER A 159 -5.61 18.62 0.10
N CYS A 160 -4.54 17.85 -0.12
CA CYS A 160 -3.53 18.13 -1.14
C CYS A 160 -4.07 18.10 -2.58
N CYS A 161 -5.25 17.53 -2.82
CA CYS A 161 -5.84 17.32 -4.14
C CYS A 161 -7.15 18.09 -4.37
N GLY A 162 -7.67 18.80 -3.35
CA GLY A 162 -8.95 19.51 -3.43
C GLY A 162 -10.10 18.60 -3.85
N GLU A 163 -10.91 19.08 -4.79
CA GLU A 163 -12.04 18.34 -5.36
C GLU A 163 -11.66 17.06 -6.12
N LYS A 164 -10.45 17.01 -6.67
CA LYS A 164 -9.96 15.84 -7.42
C LYS A 164 -9.82 14.62 -6.52
N GLU A 165 -9.78 14.81 -5.21
CA GLU A 165 -9.81 13.73 -4.22
C GLU A 165 -11.08 12.86 -4.34
N PHE A 166 -12.19 13.40 -4.85
CA PHE A 166 -13.42 12.63 -5.09
C PHE A 166 -13.29 11.56 -6.19
N LEU A 167 -12.18 11.53 -6.91
CA LEU A 167 -11.85 10.43 -7.81
C LEU A 167 -11.83 9.07 -7.09
N LYS A 168 -11.57 9.07 -5.77
CA LYS A 168 -11.63 7.87 -4.92
C LYS A 168 -13.03 7.25 -4.82
N LEU A 169 -14.09 7.95 -5.22
CA LEU A 169 -15.45 7.40 -5.19
C LEU A 169 -15.70 6.35 -6.30
N TYR A 170 -14.75 6.12 -7.21
CA TYR A 170 -14.82 5.04 -8.19
C TYR A 170 -14.28 3.69 -7.70
N SER A 171 -13.66 3.65 -6.51
CA SER A 171 -12.95 2.48 -5.97
C SER A 171 -13.54 1.96 -4.67
#